data_AF-A0A538JH12-F1
#
_entry.id   AF-A0A538JH12-F1
#
_cell.length_a   1.000
_cell.length_b   1.000
_cell.length_c   1.000
_cell.angle_alpha   90.00
_cell.angle_beta   90.00
_cell.angle_gamma   90.00
#
_symmetry.space_group_name_H-M   'P 1'
#
loop_
_entity.id
_entity.type
_entity.pdbx_description
1 polymer ?
#
loop_
_entity_poly.entity_id
_entity_poly.type
_entity_poly.pdbx_seq_one_letter_code
_entity_poly.pdbx_strand_id
1 'polypeptide(L)'
;MKQLLAIAAALVLFAMLTTAGLAASNPSGTGQPSQSCLSSTAPKEPGQAAAAPGSAFNETGPGTAGTVYAGNGVSTTTPANAAAVSQYDVACFQVSQSH
;
A
#
# COMPACT_ATOMS: atom_id res chain seq x y z
N MET A 1 2.57 3.04 -47.22
CA MET A 1 1.30 2.65 -46.55
C MET A 1 1.41 1.37 -45.72
N LYS A 2 1.94 0.25 -46.24
CA LYS A 2 2.14 -1.00 -45.46
C LYS A 2 3.01 -0.84 -44.21
N GLN A 3 4.08 -0.03 -44.30
CA GLN A 3 4.97 0.28 -43.17
C GLN A 3 4.27 1.09 -42.07
N LEU A 4 3.41 2.04 -42.46
CA LEU A 4 2.62 2.85 -41.52
C LEU A 4 1.56 2.00 -40.81
N LEU A 5 0.91 1.06 -41.51
CA LEU A 5 -0.01 0.10 -40.89
C LEU A 5 0.71 -0.82 -39.89
N ALA A 6 1.92 -1.29 -40.22
CA ALA A 6 2.69 -2.16 -39.33
C ALA A 6 3.10 -1.44 -38.03
N ILE A 7 3.52 -0.18 -38.12
CA ILE A 7 3.89 0.64 -36.96
C ILE A 7 2.66 0.94 -36.10
N ALA A 8 1.52 1.28 -36.71
CA ALA A 8 0.26 1.51 -35.98
C ALA A 8 -0.20 0.26 -35.23
N ALA A 9 -0.13 -0.92 -35.85
CA ALA A 9 -0.48 -2.19 -35.21
C ALA A 9 0.45 -2.53 -34.04
N ALA A 10 1.77 -2.28 -34.17
CA ALA A 10 2.73 -2.50 -33.10
C ALA A 10 2.51 -1.59 -31.89
N LEU A 11 2.18 -0.32 -32.11
CA LEU A 11 1.87 0.64 -31.03
C LEU A 11 0.59 0.27 -30.27
N VAL A 12 -0.44 -0.19 -30.99
CA VAL A 12 -1.69 -0.67 -30.39
C VAL A 12 -1.44 -1.93 -29.55
N LEU A 13 -0.60 -2.85 -30.03
CA LEU A 13 -0.23 -4.05 -29.28
C LEU A 13 0.59 -3.69 -28.02
N PHE A 14 1.53 -2.76 -28.13
CA PHE A 14 2.32 -2.29 -26.99
C PHE A 14 1.46 -1.60 -25.92
N ALA A 15 0.50 -0.76 -26.33
CA ALA A 15 -0.42 -0.09 -25.40
C ALA A 15 -1.36 -1.07 -24.67
N MET A 16 -1.66 -2.23 -25.26
CA MET A 16 -2.46 -3.28 -24.62
C MET A 16 -1.68 -4.08 -23.57
N LEU A 17 -0.34 -4.08 -23.60
CA LEU A 17 0.47 -4.76 -22.59
C LEU A 17 0.68 -3.92 -21.32
N THR A 18 0.35 -2.62 -21.33
CA THR A 18 0.71 -1.70 -20.23
C THR A 18 -0.33 -1.53 -19.12
N THR A 19 -1.51 -2.15 -19.20
CA THR A 19 -2.63 -1.79 -18.30
C THR A 19 -2.89 -2.75 -17.13
N ALA A 20 -2.23 -3.91 -17.07
CA ALA A 20 -2.54 -4.93 -16.07
C ALA A 20 -1.56 -5.05 -14.88
N GLY A 21 -0.42 -4.35 -14.89
CA GLY A 21 0.69 -4.62 -13.95
C GLY A 21 1.29 -3.42 -13.21
N LEU A 22 0.70 -2.21 -13.33
CA LEU A 22 1.30 -0.99 -12.77
C LEU A 22 0.64 -0.49 -11.48
N ALA A 23 -0.48 -1.08 -11.06
CA ALA A 23 -1.20 -0.68 -9.85
C ALA A 23 -0.85 -1.61 -8.68
N ALA A 24 -0.61 -1.03 -7.50
CA ALA A 24 -0.48 -1.80 -6.27
C ALA A 24 -1.81 -2.52 -5.96
N SER A 25 -1.73 -3.75 -5.47
CA SER A 25 -2.91 -4.55 -5.13
C SER A 25 -3.75 -3.86 -4.05
N ASN A 26 -5.04 -3.61 -4.31
CA ASN A 26 -5.93 -3.07 -3.30
C ASN A 26 -6.61 -4.22 -2.53
N PRO A 27 -6.89 -4.07 -1.22
CA PRO A 27 -7.69 -5.06 -0.52
C PRO A 27 -9.06 -5.24 -1.16
N SER A 28 -9.60 -6.45 -1.09
CA SER A 28 -10.92 -6.76 -1.62
C SER A 28 -12.03 -6.24 -0.70
N GLY A 29 -13.17 -5.88 -1.30
CA GLY A 29 -14.36 -5.41 -0.57
C GLY A 29 -14.37 -3.91 -0.28
N THR A 30 -15.25 -3.52 0.65
CA THR A 30 -15.38 -2.15 1.16
C THR A 30 -14.99 -2.12 2.63
N GLY A 31 -14.11 -1.19 3.02
CA GLY A 31 -13.63 -1.06 4.41
C GLY A 31 -12.10 -1.16 4.53
N GLN A 32 -11.63 -1.04 5.77
CA GLN A 32 -10.21 -1.13 6.12
C GLN A 32 -9.75 -2.59 6.13
N PRO A 33 -8.56 -2.93 5.59
CA PRO A 33 -8.14 -4.32 5.46
C PRO A 33 -7.66 -4.97 6.77
N SER A 34 -7.71 -4.25 7.89
CA SER A 34 -7.35 -4.74 9.22
C SER A 34 -5.94 -5.35 9.25
N GLN A 35 -4.99 -4.64 8.64
CA GLN A 35 -3.60 -5.09 8.50
C GLN A 35 -2.69 -4.31 9.42
N SER A 36 -1.70 -5.00 9.97
CA SER A 36 -0.57 -4.38 10.64
C SER A 36 0.73 -4.80 9.96
N CYS A 37 1.63 -3.86 9.72
CA CYS A 37 2.94 -4.16 9.18
C CYS A 37 3.68 -5.14 10.11
N LEU A 38 4.53 -5.99 9.52
CA LEU A 38 5.26 -7.07 10.20
C LEU A 38 4.38 -8.17 10.83
N SER A 39 3.07 -8.16 10.56
CA SER A 39 2.18 -9.26 10.92
C SER A 39 2.34 -10.45 9.97
N SER A 40 1.75 -11.60 10.33
CA SER A 40 1.75 -12.79 9.46
C SER A 40 1.02 -12.56 8.12
N THR A 41 0.08 -11.62 8.05
CA THR A 41 -0.68 -11.30 6.83
C THR A 41 -0.15 -10.09 6.07
N ALA A 42 0.69 -9.27 6.70
CA ALA A 42 1.38 -8.14 6.07
C ALA A 42 2.84 -8.05 6.57
N PRO A 43 3.72 -8.99 6.17
CA PRO A 43 5.07 -9.13 6.74
C PRO A 43 6.08 -8.06 6.32
N LYS A 44 5.72 -7.13 5.43
CA LYS A 44 6.64 -6.11 4.90
C LYS A 44 6.22 -4.72 5.37
N GLU A 45 7.21 -3.84 5.49
CA GLU A 45 7.03 -2.40 5.72
C GLU A 45 7.34 -1.59 4.46
N PRO A 46 6.68 -0.44 4.26
CA PRO A 46 6.97 0.41 3.11
C PRO A 46 8.40 0.96 3.11
N GLY A 47 9.19 0.57 2.12
CA GLY A 47 10.52 1.14 1.86
C GLY A 47 11.46 1.07 3.07
N GLN A 48 12.03 2.23 3.44
CA GLN A 48 12.90 2.40 4.62
C GLN A 48 12.16 3.14 5.76
N ALA A 49 10.82 3.12 5.74
CA ALA A 49 9.99 3.95 6.60
C ALA A 49 10.08 3.55 8.09
N ALA A 50 10.49 2.32 8.41
CA ALA A 50 10.67 1.84 9.78
C ALA A 50 11.77 2.58 10.55
N ALA A 51 12.81 3.06 9.88
CA ALA A 51 13.92 3.78 10.51
C ALA A 51 13.84 5.31 10.34
N ALA A 52 12.89 5.80 9.52
CA ALA A 52 12.76 7.21 9.23
C ALA A 52 12.13 7.97 10.42
N PRO A 53 12.78 8.98 11.02
CA PRO A 53 12.19 9.76 12.11
C PRO A 53 10.86 10.40 11.70
N GLY A 54 9.82 10.27 12.54
CA GLY A 54 8.50 10.83 12.29
C GLY A 54 7.64 10.08 11.25
N SER A 55 8.16 8.99 10.66
CA SER A 55 7.38 8.12 9.79
C SER A 55 6.26 7.42 10.54
N ALA A 56 5.11 7.26 9.89
CA ALA A 56 3.96 6.50 10.38
C ALA A 56 4.17 4.97 10.39
N PHE A 57 5.34 4.50 9.94
CA PHE A 57 5.75 3.09 10.00
C PHE A 57 6.98 2.90 10.90
N ASN A 58 7.45 3.96 11.57
CA ASN A 58 8.53 3.86 12.53
C ASN A 58 7.93 3.47 13.89
N GLU A 59 7.72 2.18 14.09
CA GLU A 59 6.98 1.62 15.22
C GLU A 59 7.84 1.48 16.50
N THR A 60 9.17 1.45 16.36
CA THR A 60 10.13 1.28 17.48
C THR A 60 11.07 2.48 17.57
N GLY A 61 11.33 3.00 18.78
CA GLY A 61 11.88 4.37 18.99
C GLY A 61 13.05 4.75 18.07
N PRO A 62 13.06 5.95 17.45
CA PRO A 62 12.46 7.24 17.85
C PRO A 62 11.07 7.58 17.26
N GLY A 63 10.37 6.65 16.60
CA GLY A 63 9.05 6.90 16.04
C GLY A 63 7.91 6.82 17.08
N THR A 64 6.88 7.65 16.90
CA THR A 64 5.66 7.67 17.74
C THR A 64 4.55 6.80 17.15
N ALA A 65 4.79 6.22 15.96
CA ALA A 65 3.73 5.61 15.15
C ALA A 65 3.10 4.39 15.82
N GLY A 66 3.90 3.54 16.46
CA GLY A 66 3.40 2.41 17.25
C GLY A 66 2.53 2.80 18.44
N THR A 67 2.45 4.08 18.81
CA THR A 67 1.58 4.57 19.89
C THR A 67 0.44 5.46 19.40
N VAL A 68 0.48 5.93 18.16
CA VAL A 68 -0.42 6.98 17.62
C VAL A 68 -1.16 6.51 16.36
N TYR A 69 -0.54 5.69 15.53
CA TYR A 69 -1.07 5.17 14.27
C TYR A 69 -1.36 3.66 14.41
N ALA A 70 -1.77 3.01 13.32
CA ALA A 70 -2.00 1.56 13.25
C ALA A 70 -3.07 0.98 14.20
N GLY A 71 -3.98 1.82 14.73
CA GLY A 71 -4.99 1.35 15.67
C GLY A 71 -4.33 0.80 16.94
N ASN A 72 -3.35 1.52 17.48
CA ASN A 72 -2.79 1.29 18.81
C ASN A 72 -2.98 2.53 19.70
N GLY A 73 -2.84 2.37 21.01
CA GLY A 73 -2.95 3.49 21.97
C GLY A 73 -4.29 4.24 21.90
N VAL A 74 -4.26 5.57 21.99
CA VAL A 74 -5.48 6.42 21.99
C VAL A 74 -6.28 6.28 20.69
N SER A 75 -5.64 5.90 19.58
CA SER A 75 -6.34 5.66 18.32
C SER A 75 -7.25 4.43 18.35
N THR A 76 -7.07 3.51 19.31
CA THR A 76 -8.01 2.38 19.53
C THR A 76 -9.26 2.78 20.30
N THR A 77 -9.12 3.73 21.22
CA THR A 77 -10.18 4.12 22.16
C THR A 77 -10.94 5.36 21.69
N THR A 78 -10.35 6.17 20.81
CA THR A 78 -10.99 7.34 20.20
C THR A 78 -10.68 7.44 18.71
N PRO A 79 -10.96 6.39 17.89
CA PRO A 79 -10.84 6.54 16.45
C PRO A 79 -11.84 7.60 15.97
N ALA A 80 -11.36 8.59 15.20
CA ALA A 80 -12.24 9.61 14.60
C ALA A 80 -13.33 8.99 13.71
N ASN A 81 -13.06 7.81 13.14
CA ASN A 81 -14.00 6.89 12.51
C ASN A 81 -13.29 5.55 12.23
N ALA A 82 -14.05 4.52 11.80
CA ALA A 82 -13.51 3.19 11.48
C ALA A 82 -12.50 3.15 10.32
N ALA A 83 -12.31 4.25 9.59
CA ALA A 83 -11.34 4.38 8.51
C ALA A 83 -10.11 5.22 8.89
N ALA A 84 -10.00 5.68 10.14
CA ALA A 84 -8.90 6.54 10.61
C ALA A 84 -7.52 5.85 10.48
N VAL A 85 -7.48 4.54 10.33
CA VAL A 85 -6.25 3.73 10.22
C VAL A 85 -6.07 3.14 8.81
N SER A 86 -7.02 3.36 7.89
CA SER A 86 -7.09 2.68 6.59
C SER A 86 -5.84 2.82 5.73
N GLN A 87 -5.19 3.98 5.74
CA GLN A 87 -4.03 4.21 4.88
C GLN A 87 -2.78 3.46 5.34
N TYR A 88 -2.63 3.26 6.65
CA TYR A 88 -1.53 2.45 7.20
C TYR A 88 -1.72 0.99 6.80
N ASP A 89 -2.92 0.44 7.06
CA ASP A 89 -3.22 -0.95 6.75
C ASP A 89 -3.13 -1.25 5.24
N VAL A 90 -3.63 -0.35 4.39
CA VAL A 90 -3.54 -0.48 2.92
C VAL A 90 -2.09 -0.47 2.46
N ALA A 91 -1.23 0.38 3.03
CA ALA A 91 0.17 0.40 2.70
C ALA A 91 0.87 -0.90 3.12
N CYS A 92 0.65 -1.38 4.35
CA CYS A 92 1.18 -2.65 4.84
C CYS A 92 0.71 -3.84 3.97
N PHE A 93 -0.56 -3.83 3.56
CA PHE A 93 -1.12 -4.81 2.63
C PHE A 93 -0.37 -4.77 1.28
N GLN A 94 -0.37 -3.63 0.61
CA GLN A 94 0.16 -3.46 -0.75
C GLN A 94 1.60 -3.92 -0.88
N VAL A 95 2.47 -3.55 0.06
CA VAL A 95 3.90 -3.90 0.01
C VAL A 95 4.14 -5.38 0.30
N SER A 96 3.16 -6.04 0.93
CA SER A 96 3.18 -7.45 1.30
C SER A 96 2.63 -8.38 0.23
N GLN A 97 1.96 -7.85 -0.78
CA GLN A 97 1.44 -8.64 -1.90
C GLN A 97 2.56 -9.07 -2.84
N SER A 98 2.40 -10.27 -3.41
CA SER A 98 3.29 -10.77 -4.47
C SER A 98 2.96 -10.03 -5.77
N HIS A 99 4.00 -9.52 -6.44
CA HIS A 99 3.90 -8.91 -7.78
C HIS A 99 3.83 -9.97 -8.88
#